data_AF-A0AAJ7E0K7-F1
#
_entry.id   AF-A0AAJ7E0K7-F1
#
_cell.length_a   1.000
_cell.length_b   1.000
_cell.length_c   1.000
_cell.angle_alpha   90.00
_cell.angle_beta   90.00
_cell.angle_gamma   90.00
#
_symmetry.space_group_name_H-M   'P 1'
#
loop_
_entity.id
_entity.type
_entity.pdbx_description
1 polymer ?
#
loop_
_entity_poly.entity_id
_entity_poly.type
_entity_poly.pdbx_seq_one_letter_code
_entity_poly.pdbx_strand_id
1 'polypeptide(L)'
;MVQMLSCLRAFLLGFVIVLGFSGVMVGTGSGVFLYQLHDYSLLTPTGVDGPPASLLGLSALSCVLAWFIWQFDYSSKSQVISLATLITIIGVIETCVGIWALVRHQQIYALPEKVLQKAVLALSDSKSEDLWHRIHIKLNCCGINGASEDFRQQHKHVPWSCCYEPQEIENNKKNCERGCHHLVIHRTQSILLYTFLLALSSIILKACTISLAWCYAKAITEGMLHRRKMLRIASQASAIAMTKIANQPMSDEEHGINLSPSV
;
A
#
# COMPACT_ATOMS: atom_id res chain seq x y z
N MET A 1 1.04 12.81 32.62
CA MET A 1 1.73 12.93 31.32
C MET A 1 2.25 11.59 30.84
N VAL A 2 2.89 10.80 31.71
CA VAL A 2 3.49 9.48 31.39
C VAL A 2 2.50 8.52 30.73
N GLN A 3 1.31 8.27 31.31
CA GLN A 3 0.30 7.37 30.73
C GLN A 3 -0.18 7.80 29.33
N MET A 4 -0.33 9.10 29.10
CA MET A 4 -0.80 9.65 27.82
C MET A 4 0.26 9.50 26.72
N LEU A 5 1.54 9.59 27.09
CA LEU A 5 2.68 9.32 26.22
C LEU A 5 2.80 7.81 25.91
N SER A 6 2.55 6.94 26.89
CA SER A 6 2.52 5.48 26.71
C SER A 6 1.41 5.04 25.74
N CYS A 7 0.18 5.57 25.88
CA CYS A 7 -0.90 5.28 24.94
C CYS A 7 -0.60 5.78 23.52
N LEU A 8 -0.02 6.98 23.39
CA LEU A 8 0.40 7.54 22.11
C LEU A 8 1.44 6.64 21.42
N ARG A 9 2.43 6.16 22.18
CA ARG A 9 3.48 5.28 21.66
C ARG A 9 2.94 3.93 21.20
N ALA A 10 2.09 3.29 22.00
CA ALA A 10 1.47 2.01 21.64
C ALA A 10 0.65 2.13 20.35
N PHE A 11 -0.07 3.24 20.19
CA PHE A 11 -0.88 3.52 19.02
C PHE A 11 -0.04 3.78 17.76
N LEU A 12 1.03 4.58 17.87
CA LEU A 12 1.98 4.79 16.79
C LEU A 12 2.65 3.48 16.35
N LEU A 13 3.07 2.63 17.31
CA LEU A 13 3.61 1.31 17.01
C LEU A 13 2.58 0.44 16.28
N GLY A 14 1.30 0.49 16.69
CA GLY A 14 0.22 -0.20 15.99
C GLY A 14 0.09 0.24 14.52
N PHE A 15 0.15 1.54 14.25
CA PHE A 15 0.10 2.06 12.88
C PHE A 15 1.28 1.65 12.02
N VAL A 16 2.48 1.63 12.60
CA VAL A 16 3.69 1.19 11.90
C VAL A 16 3.61 -0.29 11.56
N ILE A 17 3.08 -1.12 12.47
CA ILE A 17 2.86 -2.55 12.22
C ILE A 17 1.85 -2.75 11.08
N VAL A 18 0.72 -2.03 11.11
CA VAL A 18 -0.30 -2.11 10.05
C VAL A 18 0.25 -1.64 8.70
N LEU A 19 1.05 -0.57 8.69
CA LEU A 19 1.73 -0.07 7.48
C LEU A 19 2.70 -1.11 6.93
N GLY A 20 3.53 -1.70 7.79
CA GLY A 20 4.47 -2.75 7.40
C GLY A 20 3.75 -3.99 6.86
N PHE A 21 2.72 -4.46 7.56
CA PHE A 21 1.96 -5.65 7.14
C PHE A 21 1.23 -5.43 5.82
N SER A 22 0.57 -4.28 5.64
CA SER A 22 -0.07 -3.93 4.36
C SER A 22 0.96 -3.84 3.23
N GLY A 23 2.13 -3.26 3.48
CA GLY A 23 3.25 -3.24 2.53
C GLY A 23 3.74 -4.63 2.15
N VAL A 24 3.91 -5.55 3.10
CA VAL A 24 4.33 -6.94 2.82
C VAL A 24 3.29 -7.68 1.99
N MET A 25 1.99 -7.53 2.30
CA MET A 25 0.90 -8.17 1.55
C MET A 25 0.84 -7.69 0.10
N VAL A 26 0.92 -6.38 -0.12
CA VAL A 26 0.91 -5.80 -1.48
C VAL A 26 2.22 -6.14 -2.21
N GLY A 27 3.36 -6.11 -1.52
CA GLY A 27 4.66 -6.43 -2.09
C GLY A 27 4.79 -7.89 -2.52
N THR A 28 4.37 -8.83 -1.68
CA THR A 28 4.38 -10.26 -2.03
C THR A 28 3.43 -10.56 -3.19
N GLY A 29 2.20 -10.03 -3.17
CA GLY A 29 1.27 -10.15 -4.30
C GLY A 29 1.89 -9.61 -5.59
N SER A 30 2.40 -8.37 -5.56
CA SER A 30 3.02 -7.70 -6.71
C SER A 30 4.27 -8.43 -7.21
N GLY A 31 5.08 -9.00 -6.31
CA GLY A 31 6.27 -9.78 -6.65
C GLY A 31 5.92 -11.09 -7.35
N VAL A 32 4.92 -11.83 -6.85
CA VAL A 32 4.42 -13.04 -7.53
C VAL A 32 3.89 -12.71 -8.92
N PHE A 33 3.19 -11.59 -9.08
CA PHE A 33 2.72 -11.16 -10.40
C PHE A 33 3.87 -10.80 -11.34
N LEU A 34 4.85 -10.05 -10.87
CA LEU A 34 6.01 -9.68 -11.68
C LEU A 34 6.83 -10.91 -12.08
N TYR A 35 6.95 -11.90 -11.19
CA TYR A 35 7.58 -13.18 -11.50
C TYR A 35 6.82 -13.93 -12.60
N GLN A 36 5.48 -13.99 -12.53
CA GLN A 36 4.68 -14.60 -13.58
C GLN A 36 4.81 -13.84 -14.90
N LEU A 37 4.75 -12.50 -14.91
CA LEU A 37 4.92 -11.71 -16.13
C LEU A 37 6.31 -11.91 -16.75
N HIS A 38 7.37 -11.99 -15.95
CA HIS A 38 8.72 -12.24 -16.43
C HIS A 38 8.87 -13.60 -17.11
N ASP A 39 8.23 -14.63 -16.54
CA ASP A 39 8.19 -15.98 -17.11
C ASP A 39 7.43 -16.03 -18.45
N TYR A 40 6.52 -15.07 -18.68
CA TYR A 40 5.76 -14.88 -19.92
C TYR A 40 6.21 -13.64 -20.72
N SER A 41 7.44 -13.18 -20.54
CA SER A 41 7.97 -11.94 -21.13
C SER A 41 7.83 -11.87 -22.66
N LEU A 42 7.80 -13.01 -23.34
CA LEU A 42 7.63 -13.08 -24.80
C LEU A 42 6.18 -12.86 -25.27
N LEU A 43 5.18 -13.17 -24.44
CA LEU A 43 3.75 -12.99 -24.73
C LEU A 43 3.21 -11.70 -24.10
N THR A 44 4.01 -11.04 -23.27
CA THR A 44 3.59 -9.89 -22.48
C THR A 44 3.92 -8.59 -23.24
N PRO A 45 2.93 -7.74 -23.57
CA PRO A 45 3.19 -6.47 -24.23
C PRO A 45 4.18 -5.61 -23.44
N THR A 46 5.11 -4.97 -24.15
CA THR A 46 5.96 -3.91 -23.60
C THR A 46 5.10 -2.84 -22.93
N GLY A 47 5.14 -2.74 -21.59
CA GLY A 47 4.45 -1.69 -20.81
C GLY A 47 3.31 -2.14 -19.89
N VAL A 48 3.01 -3.44 -19.75
CA VAL A 48 2.10 -3.95 -18.70
C VAL A 48 2.81 -4.30 -17.38
N ASP A 49 4.13 -4.34 -17.36
CA ASP A 49 4.92 -4.56 -16.13
C ASP A 49 4.93 -3.34 -15.21
N GLY A 50 4.61 -2.16 -15.75
CA GLY A 50 4.70 -0.88 -15.05
C GLY A 50 3.88 -0.81 -13.75
N PRO A 51 2.57 -1.13 -13.76
CA PRO A 51 1.75 -1.10 -12.57
C PRO A 51 2.23 -2.06 -11.45
N PRO A 52 2.43 -3.37 -11.68
CA PRO A 52 2.91 -4.27 -10.62
C PRO A 52 4.34 -3.94 -10.16
N ALA A 53 5.24 -3.51 -11.06
CA ALA A 53 6.60 -3.11 -10.68
C ALA A 53 6.62 -1.85 -9.79
N SER A 54 5.79 -0.85 -10.12
CA SER A 54 5.68 0.37 -9.31
C SER A 54 5.02 0.10 -7.94
N LEU A 55 4.00 -0.75 -7.89
CA LEU A 55 3.41 -1.23 -6.63
C LEU A 55 4.42 -1.97 -5.75
N LEU A 56 5.25 -2.83 -6.35
CA LEU A 56 6.32 -3.54 -5.64
C LEU A 56 7.33 -2.56 -5.03
N GLY A 57 7.80 -1.58 -5.82
CA GLY A 57 8.73 -0.55 -5.36
C GLY A 57 8.17 0.31 -4.23
N LEU A 58 6.91 0.77 -4.35
CA LEU A 58 6.21 1.56 -3.33
C LEU A 58 5.99 0.77 -2.05
N SER A 59 5.66 -0.51 -2.16
CA SER A 59 5.44 -1.41 -1.01
C SER A 59 6.74 -1.69 -0.27
N ALA A 60 7.84 -1.92 -1.00
CA ALA A 60 9.17 -2.07 -0.41
C ALA A 60 9.60 -0.80 0.32
N LEU A 61 9.41 0.37 -0.30
CA LEU A 61 9.69 1.66 0.34
C LEU A 61 8.85 1.83 1.62
N SER A 62 7.57 1.47 1.59
CA SER A 62 6.68 1.53 2.75
C SER A 62 7.16 0.64 3.90
N CYS A 63 7.67 -0.56 3.60
CA CYS A 63 8.24 -1.47 4.60
C CYS A 63 9.52 -0.90 5.23
N VAL A 64 10.41 -0.32 4.41
CA VAL A 64 11.64 0.33 4.88
C VAL A 64 11.30 1.52 5.77
N LEU A 65 10.34 2.36 5.36
CA LEU A 65 9.86 3.48 6.17
C LEU A 65 9.27 2.99 7.49
N ALA A 66 8.44 1.94 7.48
CA ALA A 66 7.92 1.34 8.71
C ALA A 66 9.05 0.89 9.65
N TRP A 67 10.09 0.26 9.11
CA TRP A 67 11.25 -0.17 9.90
C TRP A 67 12.03 0.99 10.52
N PHE A 68 12.31 2.04 9.74
CA PHE A 68 12.96 3.24 10.26
C PHE A 68 12.12 3.89 11.35
N ILE A 69 10.83 4.08 11.07
CA ILE A 69 9.89 4.72 11.97
C ILE A 69 9.79 3.90 13.27
N TRP A 70 9.77 2.57 13.23
CA TRP A 70 9.79 1.70 14.42
C TRP A 70 10.95 1.98 15.39
N GLN A 71 12.14 2.29 14.87
CA GLN A 71 13.34 2.57 15.67
C GLN A 71 13.35 3.98 16.27
N PHE A 72 12.57 4.91 15.74
CA PHE A 72 12.50 6.27 16.26
C PHE A 72 11.70 6.34 17.56
N ASP A 73 12.28 6.98 18.58
CA ASP A 73 11.62 7.15 19.86
C ASP A 73 10.59 8.30 19.79
N TYR A 74 9.31 7.95 19.98
CA TYR A 74 8.22 8.89 19.78
C TYR A 74 7.94 9.72 21.02
N SER A 75 8.32 10.99 20.99
CA SER A 75 8.17 11.90 22.13
C SER A 75 7.22 13.07 21.83
N SER A 76 6.95 13.37 20.55
CA SER A 76 6.24 14.61 20.18
C SER A 76 4.98 14.37 19.34
N LYS A 77 4.00 15.28 19.51
CA LYS A 77 2.78 15.30 18.70
C LYS A 77 3.03 15.53 17.22
N SER A 78 4.12 16.23 16.86
CA SER A 78 4.44 16.52 15.46
C SER A 78 4.77 15.24 14.69
N GLN A 79 5.33 14.22 15.35
CA GLN A 79 5.67 12.94 14.72
C GLN A 79 4.41 12.16 14.28
N VAL A 80 3.31 12.26 15.03
CA VAL A 80 2.03 11.64 14.65
C VAL A 80 1.48 12.28 13.38
N ILE A 81 1.55 13.61 13.31
CA ILE A 81 1.06 14.38 12.17
C ILE A 81 1.91 14.07 10.94
N SER A 82 3.24 14.07 11.07
CA SER A 82 4.14 13.74 9.96
C SER A 82 3.94 12.31 9.47
N LEU A 83 3.74 11.34 10.37
CA LEU A 83 3.46 9.96 9.99
C LEU A 83 2.13 9.87 9.22
N ALA A 84 1.06 10.51 9.70
CA ALA A 84 -0.22 10.53 9.01
C ALA A 84 -0.10 11.17 7.61
N THR A 85 0.65 12.27 7.48
CA THR A 85 0.93 12.91 6.18
C THR A 85 1.69 11.96 5.25
N LEU A 86 2.72 11.28 5.74
CA LEU A 86 3.51 10.33 4.94
C LEU A 86 2.66 9.16 4.44
N ILE A 87 1.83 8.57 5.31
CA ILE A 87 0.90 7.49 4.95
C ILE A 87 -0.11 7.97 3.89
N THR A 88 -0.57 9.22 4.00
CA THR A 88 -1.48 9.82 3.03
C THR A 88 -0.82 9.98 1.66
N ILE A 89 0.42 10.48 1.61
CA ILE A 89 1.19 10.63 0.36
C ILE A 89 1.37 9.28 -0.32
N ILE A 90 1.81 8.26 0.43
CA ILE A 90 1.96 6.90 -0.09
C ILE A 90 0.63 6.37 -0.62
N GLY A 91 -0.46 6.57 0.12
CA GLY A 91 -1.80 6.16 -0.29
C GLY A 91 -2.27 6.83 -1.59
N VAL A 92 -1.97 8.12 -1.80
CA VAL A 92 -2.30 8.83 -3.04
C VAL A 92 -1.49 8.29 -4.24
N ILE A 93 -0.22 7.96 -4.03
CA ILE A 93 0.57 7.36 -5.12
C ILE A 93 0.04 5.96 -5.45
N GLU A 94 -0.32 5.18 -4.44
CA GLU A 94 -0.89 3.84 -4.60
C GLU A 94 -2.25 3.86 -5.30
N THR A 95 -3.12 4.85 -5.03
CA THR A 95 -4.37 5.03 -5.78
C THR A 95 -4.11 5.37 -7.24
N CYS A 96 -3.14 6.24 -7.55
CA CYS A 96 -2.74 6.56 -8.92
C CYS A 96 -2.29 5.31 -9.68
N VAL A 97 -1.44 4.48 -9.06
CA VAL A 97 -0.99 3.22 -9.67
C VAL A 97 -2.14 2.22 -9.81
N GLY A 98 -3.04 2.13 -8.82
CA GLY A 98 -4.23 1.28 -8.89
C GLY A 98 -5.18 1.68 -10.03
N ILE A 99 -5.42 2.99 -10.22
CA ILE A 99 -6.18 3.52 -11.35
C ILE A 99 -5.45 3.22 -12.67
N TRP A 100 -4.13 3.39 -12.72
CA TRP A 100 -3.34 3.08 -13.91
C TRP A 100 -3.44 1.59 -14.28
N ALA A 101 -3.42 0.69 -13.30
CA ALA A 101 -3.68 -0.74 -13.51
C ALA A 101 -5.10 -0.98 -14.08
N LEU A 102 -6.12 -0.31 -13.56
CA LEU A 102 -7.50 -0.44 -14.06
C LEU A 102 -7.67 0.07 -15.50
N VAL A 103 -7.04 1.21 -15.83
CA VAL A 103 -7.03 1.75 -17.20
C VAL A 103 -6.34 0.78 -18.15
N ARG A 104 -5.22 0.17 -17.73
CA ARG A 104 -4.54 -0.87 -18.51
C ARG A 104 -5.41 -2.12 -18.68
N HIS A 105 -6.17 -2.52 -17.65
CA HIS A 105 -7.13 -3.63 -17.77
C HIS A 105 -8.16 -3.37 -18.88
N GLN A 106 -8.70 -2.15 -18.98
CA GLN A 106 -9.61 -1.78 -20.08
C GLN A 106 -8.91 -1.76 -21.44
N GLN A 107 -7.66 -1.28 -21.51
CA GLN A 107 -6.90 -1.27 -22.76
C GLN A 107 -6.55 -2.67 -23.29
N ILE A 108 -6.37 -3.66 -22.41
CA ILE A 108 -6.10 -5.05 -22.83
C ILE A 108 -7.27 -5.63 -23.67
N TYR A 109 -8.51 -5.17 -23.46
CA TYR A 109 -9.63 -5.54 -24.33
C TYR A 109 -9.49 -5.03 -25.77
N ALA A 110 -8.73 -3.96 -26.00
CA ALA A 110 -8.58 -3.31 -27.31
C ALA A 110 -7.20 -3.52 -27.98
N LEU A 111 -6.24 -4.14 -27.28
CA LEU A 111 -4.86 -4.37 -27.78
C LEU A 111 -4.49 -5.79 -28.28
N PRO A 112 -5.40 -6.74 -28.54
CA PRO A 112 -4.98 -8.12 -28.84
C PRO A 112 -4.09 -8.22 -30.09
N GLU A 113 -4.32 -7.40 -31.13
CA GLU A 113 -3.60 -7.51 -32.41
C GLU A 113 -2.08 -7.25 -32.33
N LYS A 114 -1.65 -6.24 -31.56
CA LYS A 114 -0.23 -5.85 -31.49
C LYS A 114 0.61 -6.82 -30.64
N VAL A 115 -0.01 -7.43 -29.64
CA VAL A 115 0.59 -8.49 -28.81
C VAL A 115 0.72 -9.77 -29.63
N LEU A 116 -0.34 -10.11 -30.35
CA LEU A 116 -0.41 -11.24 -31.26
C LEU A 116 0.72 -11.17 -32.31
N GLN A 117 0.89 -10.03 -32.98
CA GLN A 117 1.93 -9.88 -34.00
C GLN A 117 3.35 -10.06 -33.44
N LYS A 118 3.65 -9.51 -32.26
CA LYS A 118 4.97 -9.67 -31.61
C LYS A 118 5.22 -11.11 -31.17
N ALA A 119 4.19 -11.76 -30.62
CA ALA A 119 4.28 -13.16 -30.22
C ALA A 119 4.53 -14.06 -31.45
N VAL A 120 3.83 -13.82 -32.58
CA VAL A 120 3.99 -14.61 -33.84
C VAL A 120 5.39 -14.45 -34.43
N LEU A 121 5.94 -13.23 -34.40
CA LEU A 121 7.32 -12.96 -34.82
C LEU A 121 8.33 -13.69 -33.94
N ALA A 122 8.12 -13.69 -32.62
CA ALA A 122 9.01 -14.35 -31.66
C ALA A 122 8.87 -15.88 -31.66
N LEU A 123 7.71 -16.42 -32.07
CA LEU A 123 7.49 -17.85 -32.35
C LEU A 123 8.35 -18.32 -33.54
N SER A 124 8.62 -17.41 -34.49
CA SER A 124 9.42 -17.73 -35.67
C SER A 124 10.94 -17.71 -35.40
N ASP A 125 11.38 -17.14 -34.28
CA ASP A 125 12.79 -17.00 -33.92
C ASP A 125 13.31 -18.22 -33.14
N SER A 126 14.39 -18.83 -33.63
CA SER A 126 14.96 -20.06 -33.06
C SER A 126 15.57 -19.86 -31.67
N LYS A 127 15.93 -18.64 -31.30
CA LYS A 127 16.43 -18.31 -29.95
C LYS A 127 15.37 -18.40 -28.86
N SER A 128 14.10 -18.38 -29.23
CA SER A 128 12.98 -18.36 -28.30
C SER A 128 12.30 -19.72 -28.12
N GLU A 129 12.78 -20.77 -28.81
CA GLU A 129 12.16 -22.10 -28.82
C GLU A 129 12.09 -22.72 -27.41
N ASP A 130 13.15 -22.60 -26.60
CA ASP A 130 13.18 -23.13 -25.23
C ASP A 130 12.18 -22.44 -24.30
N LEU A 131 11.94 -21.14 -24.51
CA LEU A 131 10.95 -20.36 -23.75
C LEU A 131 9.54 -20.79 -24.14
N TRP A 132 9.27 -20.90 -25.44
CA TRP A 132 7.99 -21.39 -25.95
C TRP A 132 7.68 -22.82 -25.51
N HIS A 133 8.69 -23.69 -25.47
CA HIS A 133 8.55 -25.05 -24.98
C HIS A 133 8.06 -25.09 -23.51
N ARG A 134 8.65 -24.26 -22.64
CA ARG A 134 8.20 -24.14 -21.24
C ARG A 134 6.77 -23.59 -21.14
N ILE A 135 6.43 -22.61 -21.97
CA ILE A 135 5.10 -22.00 -21.99
C ILE A 135 4.04 -23.02 -22.44
N HIS A 136 4.29 -23.76 -23.52
CA HIS A 136 3.37 -24.79 -24.03
C HIS A 136 3.12 -25.89 -22.99
N ILE A 137 4.17 -26.38 -22.31
CA ILE A 137 4.03 -27.41 -21.27
C ILE A 137 3.29 -26.86 -20.04
N LYS A 138 3.61 -25.63 -19.60
CA LYS A 138 3.04 -25.05 -18.37
C LYS A 138 1.58 -24.62 -18.53
N LEU A 139 1.19 -24.16 -19.71
CA LEU A 139 -0.18 -23.72 -20.01
C LEU A 139 -1.03 -24.77 -20.75
N ASN A 140 -0.41 -25.88 -21.16
CA ASN A 140 -1.06 -26.97 -21.90
C ASN A 140 -1.82 -26.45 -23.14
N CYS A 141 -1.14 -25.60 -23.90
CA CYS A 141 -1.63 -24.86 -25.07
C CYS A 141 -0.64 -25.05 -26.22
N CYS A 142 -1.10 -24.87 -27.46
CA CYS A 142 -0.22 -24.95 -28.62
C CYS A 142 -0.43 -23.82 -29.62
N GLY A 143 0.67 -23.12 -29.94
CA GLY A 143 0.61 -21.96 -30.82
C GLY A 143 -0.09 -20.77 -30.16
N ILE A 144 -0.22 -19.67 -30.89
CA ILE A 144 -0.80 -18.43 -30.39
C ILE A 144 -2.31 -18.48 -30.57
N ASN A 145 -2.78 -18.81 -31.77
CA ASN A 145 -4.21 -19.05 -32.06
C ASN A 145 -4.57 -20.53 -32.19
N GLY A 146 -3.57 -21.41 -32.29
CA GLY A 146 -3.72 -22.86 -32.37
C GLY A 146 -2.62 -23.47 -33.24
N ALA A 147 -2.34 -24.76 -33.08
CA ALA A 147 -1.29 -25.44 -33.84
C ALA A 147 -1.55 -25.42 -35.36
N SER A 148 -2.82 -25.39 -35.76
CA SER A 148 -3.26 -25.55 -37.15
C SER A 148 -3.14 -24.27 -37.99
N GLU A 149 -3.23 -23.08 -37.40
CA GLU A 149 -3.13 -21.81 -38.15
C GLU A 149 -1.69 -21.28 -38.18
N ASP A 150 -1.01 -21.23 -37.03
CA ASP A 150 0.30 -20.57 -36.93
C ASP A 150 1.42 -21.39 -37.60
N PHE A 151 1.42 -22.72 -37.45
CA PHE A 151 2.45 -23.58 -38.05
C PHE A 151 2.19 -23.87 -39.54
N ARG A 152 0.93 -23.87 -40.00
CA ARG A 152 0.61 -23.91 -41.44
C ARG A 152 1.01 -22.64 -42.16
N GLN A 153 0.81 -21.47 -41.55
CA GLN A 153 1.21 -20.19 -42.16
C GLN A 153 2.73 -20.03 -42.21
N GLN A 154 3.47 -20.58 -41.23
CA GLN A 154 4.92 -20.47 -41.17
C GLN A 154 5.70 -21.64 -41.80
N HIS A 155 5.03 -22.63 -42.40
CA HIS A 155 5.64 -23.83 -42.99
C HIS A 155 6.63 -24.57 -42.05
N LYS A 156 6.42 -24.49 -40.73
CA LYS A 156 7.28 -25.13 -39.72
C LYS A 156 6.61 -26.38 -39.16
N HIS A 157 7.41 -27.38 -38.81
CA HIS A 157 6.92 -28.55 -38.08
C HIS A 157 6.49 -28.15 -36.66
N VAL A 158 5.37 -28.71 -36.21
CA VAL A 158 4.90 -28.55 -34.82
C VAL A 158 5.94 -29.18 -33.89
N PRO A 159 6.47 -28.44 -32.89
CA PRO A 159 7.43 -28.99 -31.95
C PRO A 159 6.81 -30.12 -31.12
N TRP A 160 7.60 -31.16 -30.82
CA TRP A 160 7.15 -32.39 -30.15
C TRP A 160 6.49 -32.16 -28.78
N SER A 161 6.77 -31.02 -28.15
CA SER A 161 6.18 -30.61 -26.86
C SER A 161 4.74 -30.13 -26.92
N CYS A 162 4.24 -29.84 -28.13
CA CYS A 162 2.94 -29.23 -28.33
C CYS A 162 1.85 -30.31 -28.47
N CYS A 163 2.14 -31.35 -29.27
CA CYS A 163 1.22 -32.45 -29.55
C CYS A 163 2.03 -33.72 -29.74
N TYR A 164 2.20 -34.51 -28.68
CA TYR A 164 2.68 -35.88 -28.80
C TYR A 164 1.46 -36.76 -29.08
N GLU A 165 1.50 -37.52 -30.16
CA GLU A 165 0.42 -38.40 -30.59
C GLU A 165 0.78 -39.86 -30.30
N PRO A 166 0.61 -40.37 -29.06
CA PRO A 166 0.28 -41.76 -28.87
C PRO A 166 -1.23 -41.91 -29.07
N GLN A 167 -1.65 -42.98 -29.75
CA GLN A 167 -2.98 -43.25 -30.29
C GLN A 167 -4.17 -43.28 -29.29
N GLU A 168 -4.02 -42.75 -28.09
CA GLU A 168 -5.08 -42.74 -27.09
C GLU A 168 -5.29 -41.32 -26.53
N ILE A 169 -6.56 -40.99 -26.34
CA ILE A 169 -7.11 -39.83 -25.63
C ILE A 169 -7.39 -38.62 -26.53
N GLU A 170 -8.66 -38.54 -26.96
CA GLU A 170 -9.39 -37.42 -27.58
C GLU A 170 -9.13 -36.01 -26.96
N ASN A 171 -8.57 -35.95 -25.74
CA ASN A 171 -8.17 -34.73 -25.06
C ASN A 171 -6.90 -34.08 -25.65
N ASN A 172 -5.95 -34.84 -26.21
CA ASN A 172 -4.74 -34.26 -26.81
C ASN A 172 -5.04 -33.47 -28.09
N LYS A 173 -6.05 -33.90 -28.85
CA LYS A 173 -6.54 -33.20 -30.04
C LYS A 173 -7.12 -31.81 -29.70
N LYS A 174 -7.86 -31.71 -28.59
CA LYS A 174 -8.42 -30.44 -28.06
C LYS A 174 -7.36 -29.46 -27.57
N ASN A 175 -6.21 -29.96 -27.10
CA ASN A 175 -5.09 -29.11 -26.64
C ASN A 175 -4.30 -28.52 -27.81
N CYS A 176 -4.22 -29.25 -28.93
CA CYS A 176 -3.57 -28.84 -30.17
C CYS A 176 -4.36 -27.73 -30.91
N GLU A 177 -5.68 -27.69 -30.76
CA GLU A 177 -6.56 -26.64 -31.30
C GLU A 177 -6.67 -25.40 -30.39
N ARG A 178 -6.20 -25.45 -29.14
CA ARG A 178 -6.25 -24.32 -28.21
C ARG A 178 -5.00 -23.44 -28.33
N GLY A 179 -5.18 -22.25 -28.89
CA GLY A 179 -4.19 -21.18 -28.85
C GLY A 179 -3.91 -20.68 -27.43
N CYS A 180 -2.64 -20.40 -27.13
CA CYS A 180 -2.21 -19.92 -25.82
C CYS A 180 -2.65 -18.48 -25.52
N HIS A 181 -2.96 -17.69 -26.55
CA HIS A 181 -3.31 -16.28 -26.44
C HIS A 181 -4.56 -16.04 -25.56
N HIS A 182 -5.62 -16.83 -25.77
CA HIS A 182 -6.87 -16.67 -25.01
C HIS A 182 -6.68 -17.00 -23.52
N LEU A 183 -5.84 -17.98 -23.20
CA LEU A 183 -5.54 -18.39 -21.83
C LEU A 183 -4.70 -17.32 -21.09
N VAL A 184 -3.69 -16.76 -21.77
CA VAL A 184 -2.81 -15.73 -21.23
C VAL A 184 -3.56 -14.41 -21.01
N ILE A 185 -4.45 -14.01 -21.92
CA ILE A 185 -5.28 -12.81 -21.74
C ILE A 185 -6.20 -12.96 -20.52
N HIS A 186 -6.91 -14.08 -20.41
CA HIS A 186 -7.83 -14.31 -19.28
C HIS A 186 -7.08 -14.36 -17.93
N ARG A 187 -5.90 -14.97 -17.90
CA ARG A 187 -5.01 -14.98 -16.72
C ARG A 187 -4.50 -13.58 -16.39
N THR A 188 -4.07 -12.82 -17.39
CA THR A 188 -3.57 -11.45 -17.21
C THR A 188 -4.66 -10.52 -16.69
N GLN A 189 -5.90 -10.64 -17.18
CA GLN A 189 -7.05 -9.89 -16.66
C GLN A 189 -7.31 -10.18 -15.18
N SER A 190 -7.32 -11.46 -14.80
CA SER A 190 -7.47 -11.87 -13.40
C SER A 190 -6.36 -11.29 -12.52
N ILE A 191 -5.13 -11.23 -13.03
CA ILE A 191 -3.97 -10.67 -12.34
C ILE A 191 -4.10 -9.15 -12.13
N LEU A 192 -4.46 -8.38 -13.16
CA LEU A 192 -4.66 -6.93 -13.01
C LEU A 192 -5.80 -6.61 -12.05
N LEU A 193 -6.88 -7.40 -12.10
CA LEU A 193 -8.00 -7.26 -11.18
C LEU A 193 -7.60 -7.58 -9.74
N TYR A 194 -6.82 -8.65 -9.52
CA TYR A 194 -6.30 -8.97 -8.19
C TYR A 194 -5.33 -7.90 -7.67
N THR A 195 -4.49 -7.34 -8.55
CA THR A 195 -3.59 -6.23 -8.23
C THR A 195 -4.37 -4.98 -7.79
N PHE A 196 -5.46 -4.66 -8.50
CA PHE A 196 -6.37 -3.58 -8.12
C PHE A 196 -7.07 -3.84 -6.77
N LEU A 197 -7.55 -5.06 -6.54
CA LEU A 197 -8.16 -5.46 -5.26
C LEU A 197 -7.17 -5.36 -4.09
N LEU A 198 -5.92 -5.78 -4.28
CA LEU A 198 -4.86 -5.61 -3.28
C LEU A 198 -4.62 -4.13 -2.97
N ALA A 199 -4.48 -3.29 -3.99
CA ALA A 199 -4.32 -1.84 -3.81
C ALA A 199 -5.52 -1.24 -3.04
N LEU A 200 -6.75 -1.59 -3.41
CA LEU A 200 -7.95 -1.14 -2.71
C LEU A 200 -7.95 -1.58 -1.23
N SER A 201 -7.62 -2.84 -0.95
CA SER A 201 -7.57 -3.35 0.43
C SER A 201 -6.56 -2.58 1.29
N SER A 202 -5.39 -2.28 0.72
CA SER A 202 -4.33 -1.49 1.35
C SER A 202 -4.78 -0.05 1.59
N ILE A 203 -5.44 0.59 0.63
CA ILE A 203 -5.99 1.95 0.78
C ILE A 203 -7.04 2.00 1.89
N ILE A 204 -7.92 1.00 1.99
CA ILE A 204 -8.92 0.92 3.06
C ILE A 204 -8.22 0.82 4.42
N LEU A 205 -7.21 -0.04 4.57
CA LEU A 205 -6.43 -0.15 5.80
C LEU A 205 -5.74 1.17 6.17
N LYS A 206 -5.13 1.86 5.20
CA LYS A 206 -4.51 3.18 5.40
C LYS A 206 -5.54 4.23 5.80
N ALA A 207 -6.72 4.26 5.16
CA ALA A 207 -7.81 5.17 5.49
C ALA A 207 -8.32 4.96 6.93
N CYS A 208 -8.57 3.71 7.33
CA CYS A 208 -8.94 3.35 8.70
C CYS A 208 -7.89 3.83 9.71
N THR A 209 -6.61 3.62 9.39
CA THR A 209 -5.48 4.07 10.21
C THR A 209 -5.49 5.60 10.39
N ILE A 210 -5.67 6.35 9.31
CA ILE A 210 -5.73 7.82 9.33
C ILE A 210 -6.96 8.30 10.13
N SER A 211 -8.13 7.68 9.96
CA SER A 211 -9.33 8.01 10.71
C SER A 211 -9.14 7.82 12.21
N LEU A 212 -8.58 6.67 12.62
CA LEU A 212 -8.23 6.42 14.02
C LEU A 212 -7.21 7.46 14.51
N ALA A 213 -6.22 7.80 13.69
CA ALA A 213 -5.19 8.79 14.04
C ALA A 213 -5.80 10.16 14.33
N TRP A 214 -6.73 10.60 13.49
CA TRP A 214 -7.44 11.86 13.65
C TRP A 214 -8.35 11.88 14.88
N CYS A 215 -9.14 10.82 15.09
CA CYS A 215 -9.97 10.68 16.28
C CYS A 215 -9.13 10.79 17.56
N TYR A 216 -7.99 10.10 17.58
CA TYR A 216 -7.07 10.12 18.72
C TYR A 216 -6.38 11.47 18.90
N ALA A 217 -5.88 12.08 17.82
CA ALA A 217 -5.25 13.40 17.85
C ALA A 217 -6.23 14.47 18.35
N LYS A 218 -7.51 14.39 17.96
CA LYS A 218 -8.58 15.27 18.43
C LYS A 218 -8.82 15.10 19.92
N ALA A 219 -9.01 13.87 20.40
CA ALA A 219 -9.21 13.57 21.82
C ALA A 219 -8.07 14.11 22.71
N ILE A 220 -6.82 13.93 22.28
CA ILE A 220 -5.64 14.48 22.97
C ILE A 220 -5.66 16.02 22.94
N THR A 221 -6.01 16.63 21.81
CA THR A 221 -6.01 18.09 21.66
C THR A 221 -7.06 18.74 22.54
N GLU A 222 -8.26 18.18 22.61
CA GLU A 222 -9.34 18.64 23.50
C GLU A 222 -8.93 18.51 24.98
N GLY A 223 -8.34 17.38 25.37
CA GLY A 223 -7.82 17.18 26.73
C GLY A 223 -6.73 18.20 27.11
N MET A 224 -5.81 18.52 26.19
CA MET A 224 -4.80 19.55 26.45
C MET A 224 -5.38 20.96 26.45
N LEU A 225 -6.38 21.25 25.60
CA LEU A 225 -7.03 22.55 25.56
C LEU A 225 -7.74 22.84 26.89
N HIS A 226 -8.44 21.85 27.47
CA HIS A 226 -9.05 21.99 28.79
C HIS A 226 -8.02 22.28 29.87
N ARG A 227 -6.89 21.55 29.89
CA ARG A 227 -5.81 21.82 30.85
C ARG A 227 -5.20 23.21 30.67
N ARG A 228 -4.99 23.68 29.43
CA ARG A 228 -4.49 25.04 29.15
C ARG A 228 -5.48 26.12 29.62
N LYS A 229 -6.79 25.91 29.43
CA LYS A 229 -7.83 26.82 29.95
C LYS A 229 -7.77 26.89 31.47
N MET A 230 -7.70 25.74 32.16
CA MET A 230 -7.57 25.70 33.63
C MET A 230 -6.30 26.40 34.13
N LEU A 231 -5.15 26.19 33.48
CA LEU A 231 -3.90 26.87 33.84
C LEU A 231 -3.98 28.40 33.68
N ARG A 232 -4.62 28.90 32.61
CA ARG A 232 -4.84 30.35 32.42
C ARG A 232 -5.73 30.94 33.52
N ILE A 233 -6.80 30.23 33.89
CA ILE A 233 -7.69 30.66 34.97
C ILE A 233 -6.92 30.70 36.30
N ALA A 234 -6.14 29.65 36.61
CA ALA A 234 -5.32 29.61 37.81
C ALA A 234 -4.27 30.75 37.85
N SER A 235 -3.59 31.04 36.74
CA SER A 235 -2.61 32.14 36.67
C SER A 235 -3.25 33.52 36.83
N GLN A 236 -4.47 33.71 36.32
CA GLN A 236 -5.20 34.97 36.49
C GLN A 236 -5.66 35.14 37.94
N ALA A 237 -6.14 34.07 38.57
CA ALA A 237 -6.53 34.08 39.99
C ALA A 237 -5.35 34.42 40.90
N SER A 238 -4.16 33.86 40.65
CA SER A 238 -2.96 34.20 41.43
C SER A 238 -2.51 35.66 41.24
N ALA A 239 -2.61 36.20 40.02
CA ALA A 239 -2.27 37.60 39.76
C ALA A 239 -3.20 38.58 40.49
N ILE A 240 -4.51 38.28 40.53
CA ILE A 240 -5.50 39.07 41.27
C ILE A 240 -5.27 38.98 42.79
N ALA A 241 -4.88 37.81 43.30
CA ALA A 241 -4.58 37.66 44.72
C ALA A 241 -3.36 38.50 45.13
N MET A 242 -2.30 38.54 44.31
CA MET A 242 -1.10 39.33 44.58
C MET A 242 -1.37 40.84 44.58
N THR A 243 -2.18 41.36 43.65
CA THR A 243 -2.54 42.78 43.65
C THR A 243 -3.41 43.16 44.84
N LYS A 244 -4.27 42.24 45.33
CA LYS A 244 -5.08 42.48 46.52
C LYS A 244 -4.25 42.60 47.80
N ILE A 245 -3.19 41.79 47.91
CA ILE A 245 -2.24 41.83 49.05
C ILE A 245 -1.39 43.11 49.00
N ALA A 246 -0.92 43.50 47.82
CA ALA A 246 -0.11 44.72 47.66
C ALA A 246 -0.88 46.01 47.96
N ASN A 247 -2.20 46.01 47.79
CA ASN A 247 -3.07 47.16 48.07
C ASN A 247 -3.72 47.13 49.47
N GLN A 248 -3.34 46.19 50.33
CA GLN A 248 -3.91 46.13 51.68
C GLN A 248 -3.27 47.23 52.54
N PRO A 249 -4.04 48.23 53.02
CA PRO A 249 -3.49 49.29 53.86
C PRO A 249 -3.02 48.67 55.19
N MET A 250 -1.79 49.01 55.57
CA MET A 250 -1.19 48.73 56.87
C MET A 250 -1.98 49.51 57.93
N SER A 251 -3.06 48.91 58.44
CA SER A 251 -3.81 49.46 59.57
C SER A 251 -3.27 48.86 60.86
N ASP A 252 -2.45 49.67 61.52
CA ASP A 252 -2.06 49.74 62.94
C ASP A 252 -2.63 48.68 63.89
N GLU A 253 -1.72 47.91 64.49
CA GLU A 253 -1.93 47.18 65.74
C GLU A 253 -1.46 48.07 66.90
N GLU A 254 -2.32 48.98 67.37
CA GLU A 254 -2.13 49.69 68.64
C GLU A 254 -3.28 49.30 69.59
N HIS A 255 -3.09 48.24 70.37
CA HIS A 255 -4.00 47.86 71.45
C HIS A 255 -3.47 48.44 72.76
N GLY A 256 -4.06 49.56 73.18
CA GLY A 256 -3.72 50.28 74.40
C GLY A 256 -3.99 49.46 75.67
N ILE A 257 -2.96 49.32 76.50
CA ILE A 257 -3.09 48.93 77.90
C ILE A 257 -3.08 50.23 78.71
N ASN A 258 -4.27 50.75 79.03
CA ASN A 258 -4.45 51.79 80.04
C ASN A 258 -4.94 51.13 81.34
N LEU A 259 -4.10 51.10 82.37
CA LEU A 259 -4.56 51.04 83.76
C LEU A 259 -4.12 52.33 84.47
N SER A 260 -5.14 52.95 85.07
CA SER A 260 -5.19 54.27 85.70
C SER A 260 -4.27 54.44 86.92
N PRO A 261 -3.95 55.69 87.33
CA PRO A 261 -3.22 56.00 88.56
C PRO A 261 -4.18 56.26 89.73
N SER A 262 -3.78 55.93 90.97
CA SER A 262 -4.41 56.46 92.20
C SER A 262 -3.45 56.36 93.39
N VAL A 263 -3.06 57.54 93.89
CA VAL A 263 -2.65 57.95 95.26
C VAL A 263 -1.62 57.09 96.01
#